data_AF-A0A961WJH7-F1
#
_entry.id   AF-A0A961WJH7-F1
#
_cell.length_a   1.000
_cell.length_b   1.000
_cell.length_c   1.000
_cell.angle_alpha   90.00
_cell.angle_beta   90.00
_cell.angle_gamma   90.00
#
_symmetry.space_group_name_H-M   'P 1'
#
loop_
_entity.id
_entity.type
_entity.pdbx_description
1 polymer ?
#
loop_
_entity_poly.entity_id
_entity_poly.type
_entity_poly.pdbx_seq_one_letter_code
_entity_poly.pdbx_strand_id
1 'polypeptide(L)'
;TVERGGNVEGAVAGKVVEKDGVKIVGHLNMSGRIAASASLLFAKNLYAFLETMVNKETGTVSVNPEDELVKATLLTHGGKVVHPAFAPKEEPKEILIADAGDKKGDA
;
A
#
# COMPACT_ATOMS: atom_id res chain seq x y z
N THR A 1 -7.12 -8.74 11.61
CA THR A 1 -6.32 -8.54 12.85
C THR A 1 -7.06 -7.60 13.77
N VAL A 2 -6.77 -7.58 15.08
CA VAL A 2 -7.43 -6.66 16.03
C VAL A 2 -7.24 -5.17 15.64
N GLU A 3 -6.17 -4.87 14.91
CA GLU A 3 -5.88 -3.56 14.30
C GLU A 3 -6.90 -3.12 13.22
N ARG A 4 -7.70 -4.05 12.69
CA ARG A 4 -8.74 -3.79 11.69
C ARG A 4 -10.14 -4.18 12.19
N GLY A 5 -10.36 -4.11 13.50
CA GLY A 5 -11.65 -4.41 14.14
C GLY A 5 -11.72 -5.77 14.84
N GLY A 6 -10.80 -6.70 14.54
CA GLY A 6 -10.77 -8.03 15.16
C GLY A 6 -11.81 -9.00 14.60
N ASN A 7 -11.54 -10.30 14.76
CA ASN A 7 -12.41 -11.36 14.23
C ASN A 7 -13.49 -11.81 15.23
N VAL A 8 -13.40 -11.37 16.49
CA VAL A 8 -14.25 -11.82 17.60
C VAL A 8 -14.85 -10.60 18.27
N GLU A 9 -16.16 -10.65 18.50
CA GLU A 9 -16.88 -9.58 19.20
C GLU A 9 -16.34 -9.41 20.63
N GLY A 10 -16.10 -8.16 21.03
CA GLY A 10 -15.47 -7.84 22.31
C GLY A 10 -13.94 -7.85 22.28
N ALA A 11 -13.29 -8.18 21.15
CA ALA A 11 -11.86 -7.96 21.01
C ALA A 11 -11.53 -6.46 21.05
N VAL A 12 -10.69 -6.04 22.00
CA VAL A 12 -10.28 -4.64 22.14
C VAL A 12 -8.81 -4.50 21.79
N ALA A 13 -8.53 -3.63 20.80
CA ALA A 13 -7.19 -3.28 20.38
C ALA A 13 -6.31 -2.85 21.57
N GLY A 14 -5.15 -3.50 21.69
CA GLY A 14 -4.15 -3.26 22.72
C GLY A 14 -4.41 -3.96 24.06
N LYS A 15 -5.55 -4.63 24.26
CA LYS A 15 -5.96 -5.15 25.58
C LYS A 15 -6.17 -6.65 25.59
N VAL A 16 -6.05 -7.24 26.78
CA VAL A 16 -6.62 -8.56 27.08
C VAL A 16 -7.86 -8.31 27.91
N VAL A 17 -9.03 -8.70 27.39
CA VAL A 17 -10.30 -8.54 28.10
C VAL A 17 -10.80 -9.90 28.56
N GLU A 18 -11.55 -9.95 29.65
CA GLU A 18 -12.20 -11.17 30.12
C GLU A 18 -13.71 -11.01 29.97
N LYS A 19 -14.36 -11.98 29.34
CA LYS A 19 -15.80 -12.01 29.14
C LYS A 19 -16.28 -13.44 29.37
N ASP A 20 -17.23 -13.62 30.27
CA ASP A 20 -17.82 -14.92 30.62
C ASP A 20 -16.76 -16.00 30.99
N GLY A 21 -15.70 -15.58 31.70
CA GLY A 21 -14.59 -16.46 32.10
C GLY A 21 -13.55 -16.77 31.00
N VAL A 22 -13.72 -16.21 29.80
CA VAL A 22 -12.79 -16.37 28.67
C VAL A 22 -11.95 -15.11 28.47
N LYS A 23 -10.64 -15.27 28.29
CA LYS A 23 -9.72 -14.17 27.97
C LYS A 23 -9.58 -13.98 26.46
N ILE A 24 -9.91 -12.78 25.98
CA ILE A 24 -9.77 -12.37 24.58
C ILE A 24 -8.52 -11.49 24.47
N VAL A 25 -7.52 -11.98 23.74
CA VAL A 25 -6.23 -11.31 23.56
C VAL A 25 -6.27 -10.44 22.31
N GLY A 26 -6.26 -9.12 22.51
CA GLY A 26 -6.27 -8.11 21.46
C GLY A 26 -4.97 -7.33 21.34
N HIS A 27 -3.82 -7.95 21.56
CA HIS A 27 -2.53 -7.26 21.45
C HIS A 27 -2.26 -6.69 20.05
N LEU A 28 -1.73 -5.47 20.01
CA LEU A 28 -1.19 -4.84 18.81
C LEU A 28 0.24 -5.31 18.56
N ASN A 29 0.70 -5.23 17.31
CA ASN A 29 2.08 -5.55 16.94
C ASN A 29 2.56 -6.91 17.50
N MET A 30 1.84 -7.98 17.17
CA MET A 30 2.19 -9.33 17.61
C MET A 30 3.60 -9.75 17.17
N SER A 31 4.04 -9.31 15.98
CA SER A 31 5.40 -9.55 15.48
C SER A 31 6.45 -8.93 16.39
N GLY A 32 6.21 -7.75 16.96
CA GLY A 32 7.09 -7.11 17.93
C GLY A 32 7.25 -7.90 19.23
N ARG A 33 6.31 -8.78 19.58
CA ARG A 33 6.42 -9.67 20.74
C ARG A 33 7.31 -10.89 20.50
N ILE A 34 7.66 -11.16 19.25
CA ILE A 34 8.63 -12.19 18.83
C ILE A 34 9.70 -11.52 17.95
N ALA A 35 10.25 -10.41 18.44
CA ALA A 35 11.08 -9.51 17.66
C ALA A 35 12.26 -10.21 16.97
N ALA A 36 12.97 -11.12 17.64
CA ALA A 36 14.12 -11.81 17.06
C ALA A 36 13.74 -12.61 15.80
N SER A 37 12.70 -13.43 15.87
CA SER A 37 12.24 -14.23 14.74
C SER A 37 11.59 -13.37 13.65
N ALA A 38 10.80 -12.36 14.03
CA ALA A 38 10.16 -11.45 13.09
C ALA A 38 11.20 -10.66 12.29
N SER A 39 12.22 -10.11 12.96
CA SER A 39 13.32 -9.40 12.30
C SER A 39 14.11 -10.30 11.36
N LEU A 40 14.41 -11.54 11.77
CA LEU A 40 15.13 -12.48 10.91
C LEU A 40 14.35 -12.80 9.64
N LEU A 41 13.05 -13.10 9.76
CA LEU A 41 12.20 -13.42 8.61
C LEU A 41 12.03 -12.20 7.70
N PHE A 42 11.84 -11.02 8.28
CA PHE A 42 11.74 -9.78 7.52
C PHE A 42 13.04 -9.47 6.77
N ALA A 43 14.20 -9.62 7.41
CA ALA A 43 15.50 -9.43 6.77
C ALA A 43 15.71 -10.41 5.60
N LYS A 44 15.29 -11.67 5.74
CA LYS A 44 15.33 -12.64 4.64
C LYS A 44 14.44 -12.24 3.46
N ASN A 45 13.24 -11.73 3.72
CA ASN A 45 12.35 -11.24 2.67
C ASN A 45 12.96 -10.03 1.94
N LEU A 46 13.53 -9.08 2.69
CA LEU A 46 14.23 -7.93 2.11
C LEU A 46 15.45 -8.36 1.28
N TYR A 47 16.24 -9.30 1.78
CA TYR A 47 17.40 -9.82 1.06
C TYR A 47 16.98 -10.47 -0.27
N ALA A 48 16.00 -11.38 -0.24
CA ALA A 48 15.51 -12.04 -1.45
C ALA A 48 14.94 -11.05 -2.47
N PHE A 49 14.28 -9.98 -1.99
CA PHE A 49 13.77 -8.92 -2.86
C PHE A 49 14.88 -8.04 -3.43
N LEU A 50 15.90 -7.67 -2.64
CA LEU A 50 17.03 -6.88 -3.14
C LEU A 50 17.92 -7.66 -4.09
N GLU A 51 18.07 -8.96 -3.87
CA GLU A 51 18.87 -9.84 -4.75
C GLU A 51 18.37 -9.82 -6.20
N THR A 52 17.07 -9.61 -6.45
CA THR A 52 16.54 -9.50 -7.82
C THR A 52 16.89 -8.16 -8.49
N MET A 53 17.26 -7.13 -7.72
CA MET A 53 17.57 -5.79 -8.22
C MET A 53 19.08 -5.47 -8.25
N VAL A 54 19.93 -6.29 -7.64
CA VAL A 54 21.37 -6.06 -7.65
C VAL A 54 21.97 -6.59 -8.95
N ASN A 55 22.67 -5.71 -9.67
CA ASN A 55 23.50 -6.11 -10.79
C ASN A 55 24.75 -6.83 -10.25
N LYS A 56 24.88 -8.12 -10.56
CA LYS A 56 25.94 -8.99 -10.02
C LYS A 56 27.36 -8.63 -10.49
N GLU A 57 27.49 -7.94 -11.61
CA GLU A 57 28.78 -7.56 -12.19
C GLU A 57 29.31 -6.26 -11.57
N THR A 58 28.41 -5.28 -11.37
CA THR A 58 28.77 -3.96 -10.84
C THR A 58 28.60 -3.85 -9.33
N GLY A 59 27.86 -4.76 -8.70
CA GLY A 59 27.48 -4.70 -7.30
C GLY A 59 26.53 -3.54 -6.97
N THR A 60 25.98 -2.88 -7.99
CA THR A 60 25.09 -1.74 -7.81
C THR A 60 23.61 -2.15 -7.83
N VAL A 61 22.78 -1.42 -7.09
CA VAL A 61 21.33 -1.60 -7.14
C VAL A 61 20.81 -0.97 -8.43
N SER A 62 20.21 -1.79 -9.28
CA SER A 62 19.60 -1.39 -10.55
C SER A 62 18.09 -1.63 -10.47
N VAL A 63 17.34 -0.58 -10.15
CA VAL A 63 15.88 -0.65 -10.07
C VAL A 63 15.31 -0.52 -11.49
N ASN A 64 14.82 -1.62 -12.04
CA ASN A 64 14.13 -1.63 -13.33
C ASN A 64 12.62 -1.36 -13.13
N PRO A 65 12.07 -0.21 -13.55
CA PRO A 65 10.64 0.10 -13.36
C PRO A 65 9.69 -0.81 -14.16
N GLU A 66 10.20 -1.47 -15.20
CA GLU A 66 9.42 -2.41 -16.02
C GLU A 66 9.39 -3.83 -15.44
N ASP A 67 10.18 -4.11 -14.41
CA ASP A 67 10.10 -5.37 -13.68
C ASP A 67 8.76 -5.45 -12.90
N GLU A 68 8.06 -6.57 -12.99
CA GLU A 68 6.73 -6.72 -12.40
C GLU A 68 6.75 -6.59 -10.87
N LEU A 69 7.80 -7.08 -10.19
CA LEU A 69 7.93 -6.97 -8.74
C LEU A 69 8.19 -5.52 -8.34
N VAL A 70 9.03 -4.82 -9.09
CA VAL A 70 9.28 -3.38 -8.87
C VAL A 70 8.00 -2.59 -9.10
N LYS A 71 7.30 -2.80 -10.22
CA LYS A 71 6.07 -2.09 -10.55
C LYS A 71 4.96 -2.30 -9.52
N ALA A 72 4.84 -3.51 -8.97
CA ALA A 72 3.85 -3.84 -7.94
C ALA A 72 4.17 -3.22 -6.56
N THR A 73 5.42 -2.86 -6.30
CA THR A 73 5.87 -2.41 -4.96
C THR A 73 6.30 -0.94 -4.92
N LEU A 74 6.65 -0.33 -6.06
CA LEU A 74 7.16 1.03 -6.16
C LEU A 74 6.03 2.06 -6.06
N LEU A 75 5.95 2.76 -4.93
CA LEU A 75 4.94 3.81 -4.69
C LEU A 75 5.31 5.15 -5.33
N THR A 76 6.57 5.58 -5.15
CA THR A 76 7.05 6.90 -5.57
C THR A 76 8.42 6.79 -6.23
N HIS A 77 8.66 7.58 -7.28
CA HIS A 77 9.96 7.69 -7.92
C HIS A 77 10.17 9.11 -8.47
N GLY A 78 11.37 9.68 -8.29
CA GLY A 78 11.69 11.03 -8.77
C GLY A 78 10.77 12.14 -8.26
N GLY A 79 10.27 12.03 -7.02
CA GLY A 79 9.36 13.00 -6.41
C GLY A 79 7.90 12.92 -6.89
N LYS A 80 7.54 11.89 -7.67
CA LYS A 80 6.17 11.67 -8.15
C LYS A 80 5.61 10.35 -7.62
N VAL A 81 4.29 10.29 -7.43
CA VAL A 81 3.58 9.02 -7.20
C VAL A 81 3.49 8.29 -8.53
N VAL A 82 3.95 7.04 -8.57
CA VAL A 82 3.97 6.21 -9.78
C VAL A 82 3.05 4.99 -9.68
N HIS A 83 2.63 4.61 -8.47
CA HIS A 83 1.74 3.48 -8.28
C HIS A 83 0.28 3.87 -8.59
N PRO A 84 -0.42 3.12 -9.46
CA PRO A 84 -1.75 3.50 -9.95
C PRO A 84 -2.80 3.62 -8.85
N ALA A 85 -2.75 2.73 -7.84
CA ALA A 85 -3.69 2.78 -6.71
C ALA A 85 -3.52 4.00 -5.79
N PHE A 86 -2.44 4.76 -5.93
CA PHE A 86 -2.12 5.93 -5.10
C PHE A 86 -2.01 7.22 -5.94
N ALA A 87 -2.22 7.13 -7.26
CA ALA A 87 -2.25 8.30 -8.11
C ALA A 87 -3.36 9.26 -7.67
N PRO A 88 -3.14 10.58 -7.75
CA PRO A 88 -4.20 11.55 -7.52
C PRO A 88 -5.38 11.22 -8.44
N LYS A 89 -6.61 11.17 -7.90
CA LYS A 89 -7.79 11.02 -8.74
C LYS A 89 -7.85 12.22 -9.68
N GLU A 90 -7.87 11.98 -10.99
CA GLU A 90 -8.21 13.04 -11.94
C GLU A 90 -9.61 13.54 -11.61
N GLU A 91 -9.72 14.82 -11.27
CA GLU A 91 -11.02 15.46 -11.16
C GLU A 91 -11.67 15.45 -12.56
N PRO A 92 -12.96 15.10 -12.67
CA PRO A 92 -13.62 15.05 -13.96
C PRO A 92 -13.52 16.42 -14.63
N LYS A 93 -12.89 16.46 -15.82
CA LYS A 93 -12.84 17.67 -16.64
C LYS A 93 -14.28 18.10 -16.93
N GLU A 94 -14.62 19.31 -16.48
CA GLU A 94 -15.87 19.98 -16.82
C GLU A 94 -16.06 19.93 -18.35
N ILE A 95 -17.10 19.22 -18.79
CA ILE A 95 -17.50 19.22 -20.19
C ILE A 95 -18.09 20.61 -20.43
N LEU A 96 -17.29 21.50 -21.00
CA LEU A 96 -17.77 22.78 -21.52
C LEU A 96 -18.78 22.47 -22.62
N ILE A 97 -20.08 22.54 -22.27
CA ILE A 97 -21.14 22.60 -23.26
C ILE A 97 -20.91 23.93 -23.97
N ALA A 98 -20.35 23.87 -25.18
CA ALA A 98 -20.21 25.05 -26.02
C ALA A 98 -21.62 25.58 -26.28
N ASP A 99 -21.88 26.77 -25.75
CA ASP A 99 -23.09 27.54 -26.00
C ASP A 99 -23.20 27.71 -27.52
N ALA A 100 -24.20 27.06 -28.11
CA ALA A 100 -24.45 27.10 -29.55
C ALA A 100 -25.05 28.47 -29.90
N GLY A 101 -24.19 29.47 -30.04
CA GLY A 101 -24.52 30.73 -30.67
C GLY A 101 -23.85 30.84 -32.03
N ASP A 102 -24.60 30.65 -33.13
CA ASP A 102 -24.71 31.72 -34.14
C ASP A 102 -25.82 31.50 -35.20
N LYS A 103 -26.73 32.49 -35.23
CA LYS A 103 -27.20 33.28 -36.39
C LYS A 103 -27.85 32.63 -37.65
N LYS A 104 -29.12 33.04 -37.82
CA LYS A 104 -29.71 33.81 -38.97
C LYS A 104 -30.06 33.09 -40.28
N GLY A 105 -31.23 33.45 -40.83
CA GLY A 105 -31.67 33.25 -42.23
C GLY A 105 -33.13 32.82 -42.32
N ASP A 106 -34.07 33.75 -42.46
CA ASP A 106 -34.71 34.14 -43.75
C ASP A 106 -35.79 33.15 -44.23
N ALA A 107 -37.06 33.50 -43.96
CA ALA A 107 -38.17 33.61 -44.93
C ALA A 107 -39.48 33.92 -44.17
#